data_AF-A0A914HBM2-F1
#
_entry.id   AF-A0A914HBM2-F1
#
_cell.length_a   1.000
_cell.length_b   1.000
_cell.length_c   1.000
_cell.angle_alpha   90.00
_cell.angle_beta   90.00
_cell.angle_gamma   90.00
#
_symmetry.space_group_name_H-M   'P 1'
#
loop_
_entity.id
_entity.type
_entity.pdbx_description
1 polymer ?
#
loop_
_entity_poly.entity_id
_entity_poly.type
_entity_poly.pdbx_seq_one_letter_code
_entity_poly.pdbx_strand_id
1 'polypeptide(L)'
;MTSVRMEDIIPLADDESHPNALDKVGNAKPVLPLPEQEERKARLIAQILELQNTLQDLSQRVENVREESTRLRAENVVLGKYIKNLMRSTSLFQPTNSKEQPPKRDSVEMMAYDERFW
;
A
#
# COMPACT_ATOMS: atom_id res chain seq x y z
N MET A 1 -42.24 40.28 62.35
CA MET A 1 -42.18 38.80 62.43
C MET A 1 -41.98 38.26 61.03
N THR A 2 -40.74 37.92 60.67
CA THR A 2 -40.44 37.06 59.52
C THR A 2 -39.61 35.91 60.10
N SER A 3 -40.30 34.81 60.36
CA SER A 3 -39.72 33.58 60.89
C SER A 3 -38.78 33.00 59.84
N VAL A 4 -37.48 33.20 59.99
CA VAL A 4 -36.46 32.56 59.16
C VAL A 4 -36.55 31.07 59.44
N ARG A 5 -36.93 30.27 58.45
CA ARG A 5 -36.94 28.81 58.52
C ARG A 5 -35.50 28.35 58.79
N MET A 6 -35.30 27.55 59.83
CA MET A 6 -33.98 26.97 60.18
C MET A 6 -33.42 26.02 59.11
N GLU A 7 -34.16 25.76 58.04
CA GLU A 7 -33.81 24.82 56.97
C GLU A 7 -32.94 25.47 55.87
N ASP A 8 -32.82 26.81 55.83
CA ASP A 8 -32.07 27.55 54.80
C ASP A 8 -30.73 28.10 55.34
N ILE A 9 -30.13 27.43 56.32
CA ILE A 9 -28.75 27.73 56.73
C ILE A 9 -27.85 27.16 55.65
N ILE A 10 -27.43 28.02 54.72
CA ILE A 10 -26.39 27.72 53.74
C ILE A 10 -25.18 27.17 54.51
N PRO A 11 -24.72 25.95 54.22
CA PRO A 11 -23.62 25.34 54.95
C PRO A 11 -22.38 26.22 54.75
N LEU A 12 -21.83 26.72 55.86
CA LEU A 12 -20.62 27.51 55.87
C LEU A 12 -19.49 26.59 55.38
N ALA A 13 -18.81 26.97 54.31
CA ALA A 13 -17.79 26.16 53.63
C ALA A 13 -16.50 25.89 54.46
N ASP A 14 -16.54 26.15 55.77
CA ASP A 14 -15.41 26.10 56.70
C ASP A 14 -15.68 25.16 57.90
N ASP A 15 -16.73 24.32 57.84
CA ASP A 15 -16.91 23.24 58.83
C ASP A 15 -15.96 22.07 58.50
N GLU A 16 -14.72 22.21 58.96
CA GLU A 16 -13.58 21.27 58.94
C GLU A 16 -13.84 19.96 59.72
N SER A 17 -15.00 19.31 59.52
CA SER A 17 -15.26 17.97 60.06
C SER A 17 -16.02 17.02 59.12
N HIS A 18 -16.23 17.42 57.86
CA HIS A 18 -16.59 16.45 56.83
C HIS A 18 -15.31 15.79 56.28
N PRO A 19 -15.14 14.45 56.42
CA PRO A 19 -14.03 13.78 55.77
C PRO A 19 -14.14 14.03 54.27
N ASN A 20 -13.17 14.75 53.74
CA ASN A 20 -13.11 15.15 52.34
C ASN A 20 -13.22 13.90 51.46
N ALA A 21 -14.36 13.70 50.80
CA ALA A 21 -14.57 12.53 49.95
C ALA A 21 -13.64 12.51 48.72
N LEU A 22 -12.92 13.60 48.47
CA LEU A 22 -11.87 13.69 47.46
C LEU A 22 -10.54 13.00 47.87
N ASP A 23 -10.29 12.75 49.15
CA ASP A 23 -9.03 12.12 49.59
C ASP A 23 -8.92 10.63 49.24
N LYS A 24 -10.00 10.02 48.74
CA LYS A 24 -9.99 8.64 48.22
C LYS A 24 -9.66 8.57 46.72
N VAL A 25 -9.46 9.70 46.04
CA VAL A 25 -9.10 9.74 44.61
C VAL A 25 -7.58 9.59 44.39
N GLY A 26 -6.77 9.55 45.45
CA GLY A 26 -5.31 9.41 45.37
C GLY A 26 -4.79 7.98 45.14
N ASN A 27 -5.66 6.96 45.13
CA ASN A 27 -5.20 5.56 45.04
C ASN A 27 -6.07 4.68 44.14
N ALA A 28 -6.67 5.27 43.10
CA ALA A 28 -7.15 4.47 41.98
C ALA A 28 -5.92 3.82 41.34
N LYS A 29 -5.70 2.53 41.64
CA LYS A 29 -4.72 1.71 40.93
C LYS A 29 -4.93 1.97 39.43
N PRO A 30 -3.85 2.26 38.66
CA PRO A 30 -3.97 2.33 37.21
C PRO A 30 -4.72 1.09 36.77
N VAL A 31 -5.73 1.24 35.91
CA VAL A 31 -6.41 0.10 35.29
C VAL A 31 -5.36 -0.60 34.45
N LEU A 32 -4.63 -1.52 35.08
CA LEU A 32 -3.69 -2.41 34.42
C LEU A 32 -4.55 -3.20 33.42
N PRO A 33 -4.16 -3.23 32.14
CA PRO A 33 -4.88 -4.00 31.15
C PRO A 33 -5.03 -5.43 31.67
N LEU A 34 -6.23 -6.01 31.53
CA LEU A 34 -6.45 -7.41 31.92
C LEU A 34 -5.42 -8.27 31.17
N PRO A 35 -4.78 -9.27 31.82
CA PRO A 35 -3.74 -10.11 31.20
C PRO A 35 -4.17 -10.71 29.84
N GLU A 36 -5.46 -11.04 29.72
CA GLU A 36 -6.07 -11.53 28.48
C GLU A 36 -6.04 -10.49 27.34
N GLN A 37 -6.20 -9.20 27.66
CA GLN A 37 -6.14 -8.13 26.68
C GLN A 37 -4.71 -7.94 26.16
N GLU A 38 -3.70 -8.05 27.03
CA GLU A 38 -2.29 -7.99 26.63
C GLU A 38 -1.90 -9.18 25.77
N GLU A 39 -2.36 -10.38 26.13
CA GLU A 39 -2.11 -11.60 25.36
C GLU A 39 -2.74 -11.53 23.96
N ARG A 40 -3.99 -11.07 23.84
CA ARG A 40 -4.65 -10.87 22.55
C ARG A 40 -3.90 -9.86 21.68
N LYS A 41 -3.45 -8.74 22.27
CA LYS A 41 -2.63 -7.74 21.57
C LYS A 41 -1.29 -8.32 21.13
N ALA A 42 -0.62 -9.11 21.98
CA ALA A 42 0.65 -9.75 21.64
C ALA A 42 0.50 -10.72 20.46
N ARG A 43 -0.57 -11.53 20.44
CA ARG A 43 -0.87 -12.43 19.30
C ARG A 43 -1.14 -11.66 18.01
N LEU A 44 -1.89 -10.55 18.09
CA LEU A 44 -2.16 -9.70 16.93
C LEU A 44 -0.88 -9.04 16.40
N ILE A 45 -0.02 -8.55 17.30
CA ILE A 45 1.29 -7.98 16.92
C ILE A 45 2.14 -9.02 16.21
N ALA A 46 2.20 -10.26 16.72
CA ALA A 46 2.95 -11.34 16.08
C ALA A 46 2.46 -11.61 14.65
N GLN A 47 1.14 -11.67 14.45
CA GLN A 47 0.55 -11.86 13.13
C GLN A 47 0.86 -10.69 12.18
N ILE A 48 0.80 -9.44 12.67
CA ILE A 48 1.14 -8.26 11.87
C ILE A 48 2.61 -8.32 11.44
N LEU A 49 3.51 -8.69 12.34
CA LEU A 49 4.95 -8.81 12.02
C LEU A 49 5.22 -9.90 10.97
N GLU A 50 4.56 -11.04 11.08
CA GLU A 50 4.65 -12.10 10.07
C GLU A 50 4.14 -11.63 8.69
N LEU A 51 2.98 -10.97 8.67
CA LEU A 51 2.42 -10.40 7.44
C LEU A 51 3.33 -9.32 6.84
N GLN A 52 3.94 -8.47 7.67
CA GLN A 52 4.90 -7.47 7.21
C GLN A 52 6.15 -8.11 6.59
N ASN A 53 6.69 -9.15 7.21
CA ASN A 53 7.83 -9.89 6.66
C ASN A 53 7.48 -10.52 5.31
N THR A 54 6.34 -11.23 5.21
CA THR A 54 5.92 -11.84 3.94
C THR A 54 5.64 -10.82 2.84
N LEU A 55 5.06 -9.66 3.19
CA LEU A 55 4.83 -8.57 2.24
C LEU A 55 6.15 -7.94 1.77
N GLN A 56 7.11 -7.76 2.67
CA GLN A 56 8.43 -7.23 2.33
C GLN A 56 9.16 -8.18 1.37
N ASP A 57 9.15 -9.48 1.65
CA ASP A 57 9.76 -10.50 0.78
C ASP A 57 9.12 -10.51 -0.61
N LEU A 58 7.78 -10.45 -0.67
CA LEU A 58 7.07 -10.41 -1.94
C LEU A 58 7.37 -9.12 -2.71
N SER A 59 7.43 -7.98 -2.02
CA SER A 59 7.75 -6.68 -2.62
C SER A 59 9.14 -6.68 -3.24
N GLN A 60 10.14 -7.24 -2.53
CA GLN A 60 11.49 -7.37 -3.06
C GLN A 60 11.54 -8.28 -4.30
N ARG A 61 10.81 -9.40 -4.28
CA ARG A 61 10.73 -10.30 -5.44
C ARG A 61 10.11 -9.61 -6.65
N VAL A 62 9.07 -8.81 -6.45
CA VAL A 62 8.44 -8.03 -7.52
C VAL A 62 9.43 -7.03 -8.12
N GLU A 63 10.20 -6.32 -7.29
CA GLU A 63 11.20 -5.38 -7.79
C GLU A 63 12.29 -6.11 -8.59
N ASN A 64 12.79 -7.24 -8.10
CA ASN A 64 13.78 -8.05 -8.83
C ASN A 64 13.25 -8.50 -10.22
N VAL A 65 11.99 -8.95 -10.29
CA VAL A 65 11.34 -9.35 -11.55
C VAL A 65 11.19 -8.15 -12.49
N ARG A 66 10.85 -6.97 -11.94
CA ARG A 66 10.71 -5.73 -12.71
C ARG A 66 12.04 -5.29 -13.32
N GLU A 67 13.12 -5.34 -12.54
CA GLU A 67 14.47 -5.03 -13.01
C GLU A 67 14.91 -6.00 -14.12
N GLU A 68 14.75 -7.31 -13.92
CA GLU A 68 15.07 -8.32 -14.92
C GLU A 68 14.26 -8.14 -16.21
N SER A 69 12.95 -7.91 -16.09
CA SER A 69 12.08 -7.63 -17.23
C SER A 69 12.54 -6.40 -18.01
N THR A 70 12.99 -5.36 -17.31
CA THR A 70 13.51 -4.13 -17.94
C THR A 70 14.85 -4.37 -18.64
N ARG A 71 15.74 -5.14 -18.02
CA ARG A 71 17.02 -5.56 -18.62
C ARG A 71 16.80 -6.35 -19.90
N LEU A 72 15.91 -7.34 -19.88
CA LEU A 72 15.57 -8.16 -21.05
C LEU A 72 14.96 -7.32 -22.18
N ARG A 73 14.07 -6.38 -21.87
CA ARG A 73 13.54 -5.44 -22.88
C ARG A 73 14.65 -4.61 -23.52
N ALA A 74 15.58 -4.07 -22.73
CA ALA A 74 16.70 -3.31 -23.26
C ALA A 74 17.60 -4.15 -24.19
N GLU A 75 17.86 -5.41 -23.83
CA GLU A 75 18.62 -6.35 -24.66
C GLU A 75 17.88 -6.66 -25.97
N ASN A 76 16.57 -6.96 -25.90
CA ASN A 76 15.75 -7.22 -27.09
C ASN A 76 15.73 -6.02 -28.05
N VAL A 77 15.72 -4.79 -27.54
CA VAL A 77 15.83 -3.58 -28.38
C VAL A 77 17.14 -3.57 -29.16
N VAL A 78 18.26 -3.87 -28.50
CA VAL A 78 19.58 -3.90 -29.14
C VAL A 78 19.66 -5.03 -30.18
N LEU A 79 19.21 -6.23 -29.83
CA LEU A 79 19.17 -7.39 -30.74
C LEU A 79 18.28 -7.12 -31.95
N GLY A 80 17.10 -6.54 -31.75
CA GLY A 80 16.17 -6.17 -32.81
C GLY A 80 16.81 -5.17 -33.78
N LYS A 81 17.55 -4.17 -33.27
CA LYS A 81 18.31 -3.24 -34.12
C LYS A 81 19.41 -3.95 -34.91
N TYR A 82 20.14 -4.86 -34.28
CA TYR A 82 21.19 -5.64 -34.96
C TYR A 82 20.62 -6.47 -36.12
N ILE A 83 19.52 -7.19 -35.88
CA ILE A 83 18.81 -7.95 -36.91
C ILE A 83 18.33 -7.03 -38.04
N LYS A 84 17.69 -5.90 -37.72
CA LYS A 84 17.25 -4.91 -38.73
C LYS A 84 18.41 -4.40 -39.58
N ASN A 85 19.57 -4.15 -38.96
CA ASN A 85 20.76 -3.71 -39.68
C ASN A 85 21.29 -4.79 -40.63
N LEU A 86 21.32 -6.04 -40.20
CA LEU A 86 21.71 -7.18 -41.04
C LEU A 86 20.76 -7.37 -42.22
N MET A 87 19.45 -7.31 -41.98
CA MET A 87 18.43 -7.40 -43.04
C MET A 87 18.58 -6.29 -44.08
N ARG A 88 18.85 -5.04 -43.65
CA ARG A 88 19.09 -3.92 -44.58
C ARG A 88 20.41 -4.03 -45.34
N SER A 89 21.45 -4.56 -44.70
CA SER A 89 22.80 -4.65 -45.28
C SER A 89 22.95 -5.84 -46.24
N THR A 90 22.03 -6.81 -46.19
CA THR A 90 22.05 -7.99 -47.06
C THR A 90 20.98 -7.84 -48.15
N SER A 91 21.39 -7.88 -49.42
CA SER A 91 20.49 -7.69 -50.56
C SER A 91 19.44 -8.81 -50.72
N LEU A 92 19.53 -9.88 -49.91
CA LEU A 92 18.62 -11.02 -49.90
C LEU A 92 17.24 -10.71 -49.30
N PHE A 93 17.10 -9.62 -48.52
CA PHE A 93 15.83 -9.18 -47.92
C PHE A 93 15.28 -7.89 -48.54
N GLN A 94 15.80 -7.45 -49.69
CA GLN A 94 15.10 -6.43 -50.45
C GLN A 94 13.72 -6.99 -50.80
N PRO A 95 12.62 -6.27 -50.52
CA PRO A 95 11.32 -6.66 -51.01
C PRO A 95 11.46 -6.78 -52.52
N THR A 96 11.36 -8.00 -53.03
CA THR A 96 11.18 -8.21 -54.46
C THR A 96 9.89 -7.46 -54.75
N ASN A 97 9.99 -6.32 -55.44
CA ASN A 97 8.84 -5.58 -55.94
C ASN A 97 8.18 -6.41 -57.06
N SER A 98 7.72 -7.62 -56.73
CA SER A 98 6.76 -8.38 -57.49
C SER A 98 5.45 -7.66 -57.25
N LYS A 99 5.01 -6.92 -58.27
CA LYS A 99 3.72 -6.25 -58.33
C LYS A 99 2.59 -7.28 -58.26
N GLU A 100 2.29 -7.79 -57.09
CA GLU A 100 0.98 -8.37 -56.80
C GLU A 100 0.17 -7.27 -56.15
N GLN A 101 -0.62 -6.57 -56.97
CA GLN A 101 -1.66 -5.71 -56.43
C GLN A 101 -2.62 -6.61 -55.64
N PRO A 102 -2.79 -6.43 -54.32
CA PRO A 102 -3.84 -7.13 -53.61
C PRO A 102 -5.20 -6.58 -54.10
N PRO A 103 -6.24 -7.42 -54.19
CA PRO A 103 -7.57 -6.96 -54.60
C PRO A 103 -8.03 -5.87 -53.63
N LYS A 104 -8.51 -4.74 -54.17
CA LYS A 104 -9.10 -3.62 -53.43
C LYS A 104 -10.17 -4.13 -52.45
N ARG A 105 -9.78 -4.31 -51.19
CA ARG A 105 -10.65 -4.40 -50.02
C ARG A 105 -9.96 -3.62 -48.91
N ASP A 106 -10.54 -2.46 -48.65
CA ASP A 106 -10.40 -1.55 -47.51
C ASP A 106 -9.02 -1.48 -46.83
N SER A 107 -8.30 -0.42 -47.19
CA SER A 107 -6.89 -0.12 -46.89
C SER A 107 -6.54 0.20 -45.42
N VAL A 108 -7.34 -0.23 -44.43
CA VAL A 108 -7.14 0.17 -43.02
C VAL A 108 -6.54 -0.94 -42.15
N GLU A 109 -6.57 -2.20 -42.59
CA GLU A 109 -6.24 -3.35 -41.70
C GLU A 109 -4.98 -4.13 -42.10
N MET A 110 -4.20 -3.62 -43.07
CA MET A 110 -2.98 -4.26 -43.54
C MET A 110 -1.77 -3.41 -43.14
N MET A 111 -0.88 -3.99 -42.33
CA MET A 111 0.41 -3.44 -41.85
C MET A 111 0.44 -2.76 -40.47
N ALA A 112 -0.40 -3.18 -39.54
CA ALA A 112 0.00 -3.09 -38.13
C ALA A 112 0.87 -4.33 -37.80
N TYR A 113 2.16 -4.27 -38.13
CA TYR A 113 3.12 -4.93 -37.25
C TYR A 113 2.92 -4.29 -35.88
N ASP A 114 2.32 -5.03 -34.95
CA ASP A 114 2.02 -4.48 -33.63
C ASP A 114 3.34 -4.26 -32.88
N GLU A 115 3.84 -3.02 -32.90
CA GLU A 115 5.04 -2.60 -32.17
C GLU A 115 4.88 -2.68 -30.65
N ARG A 116 3.71 -3.09 -30.13
CA ARG A 116 3.47 -3.26 -28.69
C ARG A 116 4.07 -4.55 -28.12
N PHE A 117 4.58 -5.44 -28.95
CA PHE A 117 5.13 -6.74 -28.54
C PHE A 117 6.66 -6.86 -28.57
N TRP A 118 7.38 -5.73 -28.71
CA TRP A 118 8.83 -5.65 -28.54
C TRP A 118 9.21 -4.56 -27.54
#